data_AF-A0A3S2UKA1-F1
#
_entry.id   AF-A0A3S2UKA1-F1
#
_cell.length_a   1.000
_cell.length_b   1.000
_cell.length_c   1.000
_cell.angle_alpha   90.00
_cell.angle_beta   90.00
_cell.angle_gamma   90.00
#
_symmetry.space_group_name_H-M   'P 1'
#
loop_
_entity.id
_entity.type
_entity.pdbx_description
1 polymer ?
#
loop_
_entity_poly.entity_id
_entity_poly.type
_entity_poly.pdbx_seq_one_letter_code
_entity_poly.pdbx_strand_id
1 'polypeptide(L)'
;MRLFDLSCNKVPELLSLVRAEDTILLRQEAVYLMTTGALNNLPCSLCCLTTDAAVRGILICAPFTALSDSQWLDLVLEAKQQL
;
A
#
# COMPACT_ATOMS: atom_id res chain seq x y z
N MET A 1 8.96 8.74 -7.71
CA MET A 1 8.01 7.74 -7.20
C MET A 1 6.64 8.38 -7.09
N ARG A 2 5.61 7.78 -7.69
CA ARG A 2 4.20 8.09 -7.41
C ARG A 2 3.72 7.20 -6.27
N LEU A 3 2.80 7.71 -5.45
CA LEU A 3 2.20 6.98 -4.35
C LEU A 3 0.73 6.71 -4.66
N PHE A 4 0.36 5.43 -4.70
CA PHE A 4 -1.01 4.98 -4.83
C PHE A 4 -1.55 4.65 -3.44
N ASP A 5 -2.31 5.58 -2.87
CA ASP A 5 -2.91 5.43 -1.54
C ASP A 5 -4.28 4.76 -1.65
N LEU A 6 -4.37 3.52 -1.16
CA LEU A 6 -5.60 2.74 -1.13
C LEU A 6 -6.14 2.71 0.29
N SER A 7 -7.38 3.16 0.46
CA SER A 7 -8.10 3.13 1.75
C SER A 7 -9.26 2.11 1.78
N CYS A 8 -9.75 1.70 0.62
CA CYS A 8 -10.90 0.80 0.48
C CYS A 8 -10.47 -0.62 0.12
N ASN A 9 -11.27 -1.63 0.51
CA ASN A 9 -11.08 -3.03 0.09
C ASN A 9 -11.56 -3.28 -1.35
N LYS A 10 -10.98 -2.56 -2.32
CA LYS A 10 -11.22 -2.71 -3.76
C LYS A 10 -9.93 -2.43 -4.51
N VAL A 11 -9.65 -3.22 -5.55
CA VAL A 11 -8.52 -3.00 -6.46
C VAL A 11 -8.93 -1.96 -7.50
N PRO A 12 -8.36 -0.75 -7.51
CA PRO A 12 -8.70 0.26 -8.52
C PRO A 12 -8.13 -0.11 -9.88
N GLU A 13 -8.86 0.21 -10.96
CA GLU A 13 -8.38 0.05 -12.34
C GLU A 13 -7.08 0.83 -12.62
N LEU A 14 -6.86 1.93 -11.90
CA LEU A 14 -5.67 2.77 -12.00
C LEU A 14 -4.38 1.99 -11.70
N LEU A 15 -4.44 0.89 -10.94
CA LEU A 15 -3.26 0.05 -10.67
C LEU A 15 -2.69 -0.61 -11.93
N SER A 16 -3.43 -0.64 -13.03
CA SER A 16 -2.90 -1.05 -14.35
C SER A 16 -1.80 -0.12 -14.89
N LEU A 17 -1.67 1.10 -14.36
CA LEU A 17 -0.68 2.10 -14.77
C LEU A 17 0.56 2.17 -13.87
N VAL A 18 0.64 1.28 -12.87
CA VAL A 18 1.74 1.20 -11.92
C VAL A 18 3.02 0.76 -12.61
N ARG A 19 4.14 1.37 -12.21
CA ARG A 19 5.49 1.04 -12.66
C ARG A 19 6.35 0.60 -11.49
N ALA A 20 7.52 0.05 -11.79
CA ALA A 20 8.41 -0.50 -10.76
C ALA A 20 8.91 0.56 -9.77
N GLU A 21 9.03 1.82 -10.20
CA GLU A 21 9.45 2.96 -9.37
C GLU A 21 8.32 3.58 -8.53
N ASP A 22 7.11 3.04 -8.59
CA ASP A 22 5.98 3.50 -7.79
C ASP A 22 5.86 2.71 -6.48
N THR A 23 5.02 3.23 -5.59
CA THR A 23 4.69 2.57 -4.33
C THR A 23 3.18 2.54 -4.15
N ILE A 24 2.65 1.39 -3.74
CA ILE A 24 1.26 1.25 -3.30
C ILE A 24 1.24 1.18 -1.79
N LEU A 25 0.41 2.03 -1.19
CA LEU A 25 0.20 2.07 0.25
C LEU A 25 -1.22 1.59 0.57
N LEU A 26 -1.31 0.55 1.40
CA LEU A 26 -2.56 0.04 1.94
C LEU A 26 -2.82 0.64 3.32
N ARG A 27 -3.94 1.34 3.44
CA ARG A 27 -4.45 1.88 4.70
C ARG A 27 -5.89 1.47 4.91
N GLN A 28 -6.37 1.69 6.12
CA GLN A 28 -7.74 1.44 6.53
C GLN A 28 -8.21 0.05 6.08
N GLU A 29 -9.27 -0.05 5.28
CA GLU A 29 -9.81 -1.33 4.82
C GLU A 29 -9.01 -1.96 3.69
N ALA A 30 -8.15 -1.20 3.00
CA ALA A 30 -7.36 -1.75 1.90
C ALA A 30 -6.36 -2.81 2.37
N VAL A 31 -6.03 -2.88 3.67
CA VAL A 31 -5.18 -3.95 4.23
C VAL A 31 -5.78 -5.34 4.02
N TYR A 32 -7.10 -5.47 3.84
CA TYR A 32 -7.75 -6.74 3.49
C TYR A 32 -7.30 -7.28 2.12
N LEU A 33 -6.87 -6.41 1.20
CA LEU A 33 -6.39 -6.82 -0.12
C LEU A 33 -5.15 -7.72 -0.04
N MET A 34 -4.34 -7.61 1.03
CA MET A 34 -3.19 -8.50 1.27
C MET A 34 -3.60 -9.98 1.35
N THR A 35 -4.81 -10.26 1.81
CA THR A 35 -5.33 -11.63 1.96
C THR A 35 -5.83 -12.24 0.65
N THR A 36 -6.05 -11.42 -0.38
CA THR A 36 -6.65 -11.84 -1.65
C THR A 36 -5.61 -12.28 -2.68
N GLY A 37 -4.35 -11.90 -2.50
CA GLY A 37 -3.27 -12.10 -3.48
C GLY A 37 -3.36 -11.20 -4.72
N ALA A 38 -4.37 -10.34 -4.84
CA ALA A 38 -4.60 -9.51 -6.03
C ALA A 38 -3.46 -8.53 -6.36
N LEU A 39 -2.61 -8.21 -5.38
CA LEU A 39 -1.50 -7.25 -5.54
C LEU A 39 -0.14 -7.93 -5.74
N ASN A 40 -0.04 -9.25 -5.56
CA ASN A 40 1.24 -9.96 -5.45
C ASN A 40 2.12 -9.90 -6.71
N ASN A 41 1.51 -9.68 -7.88
CA ASN A 41 2.20 -9.66 -9.18
C ASN A 41 2.52 -8.24 -9.66
N LEU A 42 2.23 -7.21 -8.86
CA LEU A 42 2.53 -5.83 -9.24
C LEU A 42 4.05 -5.60 -9.20
N PRO A 43 4.62 -4.87 -10.17
CA PRO A 43 6.07 -4.73 -10.30
C PRO A 43 6.69 -3.75 -9.29
N CYS A 44 5.91 -3.23 -8.34
CA CYS A 44 6.24 -2.08 -7.51
C CYS A 44 6.32 -2.44 -6.03
N SER A 45 6.74 -1.47 -5.21
CA SER A 45 6.76 -1.66 -3.76
C SER A 45 5.35 -1.69 -3.19
N LEU A 46 5.08 -2.62 -2.29
CA LEU A 46 3.80 -2.78 -1.59
C LEU A 46 4.01 -2.52 -0.10
N CYS A 47 3.38 -1.48 0.41
CA CYS A 47 3.48 -1.05 1.80
C CYS A 47 2.11 -1.06 2.48
N CYS A 48 2.08 -1.24 3.80
CA CYS A 48 0.86 -1.12 4.58
C CYS A 48 1.12 -0.52 5.97
N LEU A 49 0.11 0.16 6.53
CA LEU A 49 0.20 0.67 7.89
C LEU A 49 0.06 -0.46 8.92
N THR A 50 1.04 -0.56 9.81
CA THR A 50 1.04 -1.47 10.95
C THR A 50 -0.20 -1.30 11.84
N THR A 51 -0.57 -0.05 12.10
CA THR A 51 -1.75 0.32 12.90
C THR A 51 -3.04 -0.23 12.30
N ASP A 52 -3.24 -0.06 10.99
CA ASP A 52 -4.43 -0.53 10.30
C ASP A 52 -4.54 -2.06 10.20
N ALA A 53 -3.41 -2.73 9.97
CA ALA A 53 -3.34 -4.19 9.94
C ALA A 53 -3.61 -4.78 11.34
N ALA A 54 -3.01 -4.19 12.39
CA ALA A 54 -3.18 -4.63 13.77
C ALA A 54 -4.62 -4.51 14.26
N VAL A 55 -5.30 -3.39 14.01
CA VAL A 55 -6.71 -3.19 14.40
C VAL A 55 -7.64 -4.22 13.72
N ARG A 56 -7.25 -4.72 12.55
CA ARG A 56 -8.03 -5.70 11.76
C ARG A 56 -7.56 -7.14 11.93
N GLY A 57 -6.53 -7.39 12.76
CA GLY A 57 -5.98 -8.73 12.96
C GLY A 57 -5.34 -9.33 11.70
N ILE A 58 -4.88 -8.50 10.77
CA ILE A 58 -4.23 -8.96 9.53
C ILE A 58 -2.72 -9.07 9.76
N LEU A 59 -2.16 -10.24 9.47
CA LEU A 59 -0.72 -10.45 9.46
C LEU A 59 -0.12 -9.82 8.21
N ILE A 60 0.91 -9.01 8.40
CA ILE A 60 1.72 -8.45 7.31
C ILE A 60 2.79 -9.47 6.97
N CYS A 61 2.82 -9.93 5.73
CA CYS A 61 3.78 -10.92 5.22
C CYS A 61 4.33 -10.45 3.86
N ALA A 62 5.47 -11.00 3.44
CA ALA A 62 5.99 -10.75 2.10
C ALA A 62 4.92 -11.05 1.04
N PRO A 63 4.76 -10.20 -0.01
CA PRO A 63 5.67 -9.11 -0.40
C PRO A 63 5.42 -7.74 0.28
N PHE A 64 4.53 -7.65 1.26
CA PHE A 64 4.16 -6.39 1.88
C PHE A 64 5.17 -5.93 2.94
N THR A 65 5.53 -4.64 2.88
CA THR A 65 6.36 -3.97 3.88
C THR A 65 5.48 -3.26 4.90
N ALA A 66 5.76 -3.48 6.18
CA ALA A 66 5.07 -2.83 7.28
C ALA A 66 5.64 -1.42 7.53
N LEU A 67 4.78 -0.41 7.65
CA LEU A 67 5.15 0.95 7.98
C LEU A 67 4.55 1.39 9.32
N SER A 68 5.34 2.09 10.13
CA SER A 68 4.84 2.93 11.22
C SER A 68 4.20 4.22 10.68
N ASP A 69 3.47 4.94 11.53
CA ASP A 69 2.88 6.23 11.15
C ASP A 69 3.96 7.26 10.75
N SER A 70 5.14 7.23 11.38
CA SER A 70 6.26 8.10 11.02
C SER A 70 6.85 7.75 9.66
N GLN A 71 7.06 6.47 9.38
CA GLN A 71 7.57 6.02 8.07
C GLN A 71 6.57 6.31 6.94
N TRP A 72 5.27 6.23 7.25
CA TRP A 72 4.23 6.66 6.31
C TRP A 72 4.30 8.16 6.02
N LEU A 73 4.47 8.99 7.05
CA LEU A 73 4.62 10.43 6.86
C LEU A 73 5.82 10.75 5.96
N ASP A 74 6.98 10.12 6.23
CA ASP A 74 8.18 10.27 5.41
C ASP A 74 7.92 9.85 3.95
N LEU A 75 7.27 8.69 3.74
CA LEU A 75 6.91 8.20 2.41
C LEU A 75 6.02 9.19 1.63
N VAL A 76 5.04 9.79 2.30
CA VAL A 76 4.14 10.79 1.69
C VAL A 76 4.90 12.06 1.32
N LEU A 77 5.88 12.47 2.12
CA LEU A 77 6.72 13.64 1.84
C LEU A 77 7.69 13.40 0.66
N GLU A 78 8.19 12.17 0.51
CA GLU A 78 9.07 11.78 -0.60
C GLU A 78 8.32 11.53 -1.91
N ALA A 79 7.05 11.14 -1.83
CA ALA A 79 6.21 10.92 -2.99
C ALA A 79 6.08 12.23 -3.79
N LYS A 80 6.33 12.15 -5.10
CA LYS A 80 6.03 13.27 -6.00
C LYS A 80 4.51 13.43 -6.01
N GLN A 81 3.99 14.38 -5.22
CA GLN A 81 2.59 14.75 -5.27
C GLN A 81 2.27 15.22 -6.69
N GLN A 82 1.65 14.35 -7.49
CA GLN A 82 0.95 14.79 -8.68
C GLN A 82 -0.48 15.11 -8.23
N LEU A 83 -0.70 16.41 -7.99
CA LEU A 83 -2.03 17.01 -8.05
C LEU A 83 -2.66 16.76 -9.42
#